data_AF-A0A2M8FEQ4-F1
#
_entry.id   AF-A0A2M8FEQ4-F1
#
_cell.length_a   1.000
_cell.length_b   1.000
_cell.length_c   1.000
_cell.angle_alpha   90.00
_cell.angle_beta   90.00
_cell.angle_gamma   90.00
#
_symmetry.space_group_name_H-M   'P 1'
#
loop_
_entity.id
_entity.type
_entity.pdbx_description
1 polymer ?
#
loop_
_entity_poly.entity_id
_entity_poly.type
_entity_poly.pdbx_seq_one_letter_code
_entity_poly.pdbx_strand_id
1 'polypeptide(L)' 'MIQQILETKEVVKYLQARDLVDRYKKVKNHILAGHVSGAQLRKRKPTTDDIWYFRINKKYRAFAYLDNITLKVFHIDDHQ' A
#
# COMPACT_ATOMS: atom_id res chain seq x y z
N MET A 1 12.31 -5.45 -8.51
CA MET A 1 12.08 -4.15 -7.83
C MET A 1 10.73 -3.63 -8.28
N ILE A 2 9.95 -3.02 -7.39
CA ILE A 2 8.62 -2.48 -7.72
C ILE A 2 8.82 -1.18 -8.49
N GLN A 3 8.20 -1.05 -9.67
CA GLN A 3 8.34 0.12 -10.53
C GLN A 3 7.05 0.94 -10.63
N GLN A 4 5.92 0.35 -10.25
CA GLN A 4 4.62 1.01 -10.34
C GLN A 4 3.71 0.64 -9.17
N ILE A 5 2.91 1.61 -8.73
CA ILE A 5 1.84 1.41 -7.75
C ILE A 5 0.58 2.05 -8.31
N LEU A 6 -0.49 1.25 -8.43
CA LEU A 6 -1.79 1.63 -8.97
C LEU A 6 -2.85 1.55 -7.88
N GLU A 7 -3.74 2.53 -7.85
CA GLU A 7 -4.84 2.63 -6.89
C GLU A 7 -6.18 2.56 -7.62
N THR A 8 -7.17 1.89 -7.03
CA THR A 8 -8.55 1.99 -7.50
C THR A 8 -9.16 3.35 -7.15
N LYS A 9 -10.21 3.75 -7.86
CA LYS A 9 -10.95 4.99 -7.56
C LYS A 9 -11.47 5.03 -6.12
N GLU A 10 -11.87 3.88 -5.58
CA GLU A 10 -12.36 3.75 -4.20
C GLU A 10 -11.26 4.00 -3.17
N VAL A 11 -10.06 3.45 -3.40
CA VAL A 11 -8.89 3.70 -2.56
C VAL A 11 -8.55 5.19 -2.55
N VAL A 12 -8.53 5.84 -3.71
CA VAL A 12 -8.23 7.29 -3.80
C VAL A 12 -9.26 8.10 -3.02
N LYS A 13 -10.56 7.81 -3.20
CA LYS A 13 -11.64 8.47 -2.43
C LYS A 13 -11.47 8.27 -0.93
N TYR A 14 -11.13 7.05 -0.50
CA TYR A 14 -10.94 6.72 0.92
C TYR A 14 -9.76 7.49 1.53
N LEU A 15 -8.65 7.61 0.79
CA LEU A 15 -7.47 8.37 1.21
C LEU A 15 -7.79 9.86 1.34
N GLN A 16 -8.56 10.43 0.40
CA GLN A 16 -8.99 11.83 0.45
C GLN A 16 -9.93 12.09 1.63
N ALA A 17 -10.93 11.23 1.84
CA ALA A 17 -11.91 11.38 2.92
C ALA A 17 -11.30 11.33 4.34
N ARG A 18 -10.08 10.80 4.48
CA ARG A 18 -9.38 10.63 5.76
C ARG A 18 -8.09 11.44 5.87
N ASP A 19 -7.83 12.34 4.93
CA ASP A 19 -6.62 13.16 4.88
C ASP A 19 -5.32 12.34 4.95
N LEU A 20 -5.29 11.22 4.20
CA LEU A 20 -4.16 10.28 4.17
C LEU A 20 -3.29 10.43 2.93
N VAL A 21 -3.69 11.27 1.97
CA VAL A 21 -3.09 11.34 0.63
C VAL A 21 -1.59 11.61 0.70
N ASP A 22 -1.14 12.59 1.49
CA ASP A 22 0.27 12.97 1.53
C ASP A 22 1.13 11.91 2.23
N ARG A 23 0.63 11.32 3.32
CA ARG A 23 1.32 10.21 4.01
C ARG A 23 1.44 9.01 3.08
N TYR A 24 0.36 8.69 2.38
CA TYR A 24 0.33 7.61 1.40
C TYR A 24 1.33 7.85 0.26
N LYS A 25 1.35 9.06 -0.33
CA LYS A 25 2.31 9.44 -1.38
C LYS A 25 3.76 9.30 -0.91
N LYS A 26 4.06 9.72 0.32
CA LYS A 26 5.39 9.56 0.90
C LYS A 26 5.80 8.09 0.93
N VAL A 27 4.94 7.22 1.45
CA VAL A 27 5.21 5.77 1.51
C VAL A 27 5.33 5.16 0.12
N LYS A 28 4.46 5.55 -0.83
CA LYS A 28 4.54 5.16 -2.25
C LYS A 28 5.92 5.47 -2.84
N ASN A 29 6.43 6.68 -2.63
CA ASN A 29 7.75 7.08 -3.11
C ASN A 29 8.89 6.26 -2.48
N HIS A 30 8.79 5.95 -1.18
CA HIS A 30 9.77 5.07 -0.53
C HIS A 30 9.77 3.65 -1.15
N ILE A 31 8.60 3.09 -1.45
CA ILE A 31 8.52 1.76 -2.08
C ILE A 31 9.11 1.80 -3.49
N LEU A 32 8.78 2.80 -4.29
CA LEU A 32 9.29 2.98 -5.65
C LEU A 32 10.81 3.23 -5.68
N ALA A 33 11.37 3.87 -4.65
CA ALA A 33 12.81 4.02 -4.46
C ALA A 33 13.51 2.74 -3.96
N GLY A 34 12.78 1.63 -3.77
CA GLY A 34 13.33 0.37 -3.25
C GLY A 34 13.51 0.34 -1.73
N HIS A 35 13.12 1.40 -1.01
CA HIS A 35 13.20 1.49 0.46
C HIS A 35 12.05 0.74 1.15
N VAL A 36 11.87 -0.53 0.81
CA VAL A 36 10.73 -1.38 1.23
C VAL A 36 10.66 -1.62 2.74
N SER A 37 11.80 -1.67 3.43
CA SER A 37 11.86 -1.86 4.90
C SER A 37 11.26 -0.67 5.64
N GLY A 38 11.49 0.56 5.16
CA GLY A 38 10.93 1.79 5.75
C GLY A 38 9.42 1.92 5.52
N ALA A 39 8.94 1.44 4.37
CA ALA A 39 7.51 1.37 4.06
C ALA A 39 6.77 0.19 4.74
N GLN A 40 7.52 -0.71 5.39
CA GLN A 40 7.01 -1.95 5.96
C GLN A 40 6.21 -2.78 4.95
N LEU A 41 6.66 -2.80 3.69
CA LEU A 41 6.04 -3.62 2.65
C LEU A 41 6.27 -5.11 2.95
N ARG A 42 5.21 -5.85 3.17
CA ARG A 42 5.25 -7.26 3.60
C ARG A 42 4.15 -8.05 2.93
N LYS A 43 4.40 -9.33 2.70
CA LYS A 43 3.36 -10.30 2.31
C LYS A 43 2.51 -10.65 3.54
N ARG A 44 1.19 -10.62 3.40
CA ARG A 44 0.23 -11.02 4.44
C ARG A 44 0.25 -12.54 4.61
N LYS A 45 -0.04 -13.02 5.83
CA LYS A 45 -0.26 -14.44 6.14
C LYS A 45 -1.77 -14.70 6.33
N PRO A 46 -2.30 -15.86 5.92
CA PRO A 46 -1.64 -16.94 5.18
C PRO A 46 -1.26 -16.51 3.76
N THR A 47 -0.18 -17.09 3.22
CA THR A 47 0.42 -16.65 1.95
C THR A 47 -0.32 -17.11 0.70
N THR A 48 -1.44 -17.82 0.86
CA THR A 48 -2.28 -18.39 -0.20
C THR A 48 -2.94 -17.32 -1.06
N ASP A 49 -3.19 -16.14 -0.51
CA ASP A 49 -3.99 -15.10 -1.19
C ASP A 49 -3.11 -14.11 -1.97
N ASP A 50 -1.77 -14.27 -1.92
CA ASP A 50 -0.78 -13.37 -2.54
C ASP A 50 -0.98 -11.87 -2.25
N ILE A 51 -1.58 -11.57 -1.09
CA ILE A 51 -1.81 -10.20 -0.64
C ILE A 51 -0.53 -9.63 -0.03
N TRP A 52 -0.16 -8.46 -0.50
CA TRP A 52 0.86 -7.60 0.08
C TRP A 52 0.21 -6.47 0.85
N TYR A 53 0.91 -5.95 1.85
CA TYR A 53 0.50 -4.75 2.54
C TYR A 53 1.69 -3.85 2.86
N PHE A 54 1.42 -2.55 2.98
CA PHE A 54 2.37 -1.58 3.51
C PHE A 54 1.66 -0.61 4.45
N ARG A 55 2.43 -0.03 5.36
CA ARG A 55 1.88 0.84 6.41
C ARG A 55 1.82 2.28 5.92
N ILE A 56 0.65 2.90 6.00
CA ILE A 56 0.48 4.34 5.71
C ILE A 56 0.84 5.15 6.96
N ASN A 57 0.29 4.76 8.11
CA ASN A 57 0.57 5.37 9.40
C ASN A 57 0.33 4.36 10.53
N LYS A 58 0.26 4.82 11.79
CA LYS A 58 0.11 3.90 12.92
C LYS A 58 -1.13 2.99 12.82
N LYS A 59 -2.21 3.52 12.26
CA LYS A 59 -3.56 2.96 12.19
C LYS A 59 -3.84 2.29 10.83
N TYR A 60 -3.55 2.98 9.72
CA TYR A 60 -3.95 2.51 8.38
C TYR A 60 -2.87 1.73 7.65
N ARG A 61 -3.29 0.68 6.94
CA ARG A 61 -2.46 -0.12 6.02
C ARG A 61 -3.12 -0.18 4.63
N ALA A 62 -2.32 -0.17 3.58
CA ALA A 62 -2.79 -0.39 2.22
C ALA A 62 -2.57 -1.86 1.84
N PHE A 63 -3.61 -2.52 1.35
CA PHE A 63 -3.55 -3.88 0.82
C PHE A 63 -3.48 -3.85 -0.70
N ALA A 64 -2.61 -4.69 -1.24
CA ALA A 64 -2.28 -4.72 -2.65
C ALA A 64 -2.01 -6.12 -3.15
N TYR A 65 -2.27 -6.35 -4.43
CA TYR A 65 -1.74 -7.49 -5.16
C TYR A 65 -0.42 -7.10 -5.81
N LEU A 66 0.57 -8.00 -5.78
CA LEU A 66 1.80 -7.81 -6.56
C LEU A 66 1.65 -8.56 -7.88
N ASP A 67 1.58 -7.81 -8.97
CA ASP A 67 1.56 -8.32 -10.34
C ASP A 67 2.86 -7.92 -11.03
N ASN A 68 3.79 -8.87 -11.15
CA ASN A 68 5.15 -8.65 -11.63
C ASN A 68 5.89 -7.56 -10.83
N ILE A 69 6.00 -6.36 -11.41
CA ILE A 69 6.67 -5.18 -10.86
C ILE A 69 5.69 -4.10 -10.40
N THR A 70 4.39 -4.39 -10.43
CA THR A 70 3.31 -3.45 -10.15
C THR A 70 2.54 -3.88 -8.90
N LEU A 71 2.42 -2.98 -7.92
CA LEU A 71 1.48 -3.15 -6.81
C LEU A 71 0.13 -2.54 -7.17
N LYS A 72 -0.93 -3.35 -7.12
CA LYS A 72 -2.31 -2.92 -7.33
C LYS A 72 -3.02 -2.82 -5.98
N VAL A 73 -3.11 -1.61 -5.44
CA VAL A 73 -3.77 -1.32 -4.16
C VAL A 73 -5.28 -1.36 -4.35
N PHE A 74 -5.93 -2.26 -3.62
CA PHE A 74 -7.37 -2.50 -3.73
C PHE A 74 -8.15 -2.13 -2.47
N HIS A 75 -7.48 -2.03 -1.31
CA HIS A 75 -8.16 -1.76 -0.05
C HIS A 75 -7.27 -0.99 0.93
N ILE A 76 -7.88 -0.14 1.76
CA ILE A 76 -7.22 0.51 2.90
C ILE A 76 -7.85 -0.02 4.19
N ASP A 77 -7.06 -0.79 4.94
CA ASP A 77 -7.49 -1.38 6.20
C ASP A 77 -7.24 -0.40 7.35
N ASP A 78 -8.28 -0.20 8.16
CA ASP A 78 -8.22 0.49 9.43
C ASP A 78 -8.02 -0.54 10.55
N HIS A 79 -6.77 -0.92 10.78
CA HIS A 79 -6.42 -1.75 11.92
C HIS A 79 -6.49 -0.88 13.19
N GLN A 80 -7.64 -0.93 13.87
CA GLN A 80 -7.77 -0.48 15.25
C GLN A 80 -7.12 -1.46 16.21
#